data_AF-A0A925JE38-F1
#
_entry.id   AF-A0A925JE38-F1
#
_cell.length_a   1.000
_cell.length_b   1.000
_cell.length_c   1.000
_cell.angle_alpha   90.00
_cell.angle_beta   90.00
_cell.angle_gamma   90.00
#
_symmetry.space_group_name_H-M   'P 1'
#
loop_
_entity.id
_entity.type
_entity.pdbx_description
1 polymer ?
#
loop_
_entity_poly.entity_id
_entity_poly.type
_entity_poly.pdbx_seq_one_letter_code
_entity_poly.pdbx_strand_id
1 'polypeptide(L)'
;MQDEWAEQETGTHQDHVIAHVIGATALGYFISDETAHILLDIGFIWTLYLDGEMGLVPQVMALAELDVDEETKASLREDVRQLQNSAGSESAPLSRLTQAPAGCLITEVSFQGRGHERRILIAGEESCIAVETSLETGQIQIHAA
;
A
#
# COMPACT_ATOMS: atom_id res chain seq x y z
N MET A 1 3.42 26.90 -14.68
CA MET A 1 3.10 25.56 -15.18
C MET A 1 2.74 24.76 -13.95
N GLN A 2 1.50 24.29 -13.84
CA GLN A 2 1.23 23.22 -12.89
C GLN A 2 1.89 22.00 -13.51
N ASP A 3 2.90 21.45 -12.86
CA ASP A 3 3.41 20.15 -13.24
C ASP A 3 2.24 19.17 -13.06
N GLU A 4 1.76 18.64 -14.17
CA GLU A 4 0.66 17.68 -14.21
C GLU A 4 1.25 16.29 -14.00
N TRP A 5 0.49 15.41 -13.34
CA TRP A 5 0.90 14.02 -13.19
C TRP A 5 0.92 13.36 -14.56
N ALA A 6 2.06 12.80 -14.94
CA ALA A 6 2.23 12.10 -16.21
C ALA A 6 2.41 10.61 -15.96
N GLU A 7 1.65 9.77 -16.67
CA GLU A 7 1.82 8.33 -16.64
C GLU A 7 3.26 7.94 -17.01
N GLN A 8 3.80 6.99 -16.26
CA GLN A 8 5.15 6.47 -16.42
C GLN A 8 5.06 4.99 -16.77
N GLU A 9 5.99 4.53 -17.59
CA GLU A 9 6.13 3.10 -17.86
C GLU A 9 6.63 2.38 -16.60
N THR A 10 6.05 1.22 -16.34
CA THR A 10 6.50 0.28 -15.31
C THR A 10 7.57 -0.66 -15.88
N GLY A 11 8.50 -1.08 -15.03
CA GLY A 11 9.48 -2.09 -15.34
C GLY A 11 8.89 -3.51 -15.25
N THR A 12 9.60 -4.49 -15.83
CA THR A 12 9.15 -5.90 -15.84
C THR A 12 8.85 -6.47 -14.46
N HIS A 13 9.59 -6.05 -13.42
CA HIS A 13 9.32 -6.50 -12.05
C HIS A 13 8.02 -5.88 -11.50
N GLN A 14 7.83 -4.58 -11.71
CA GLN A 14 6.63 -3.86 -11.30
C GLN A 14 5.40 -4.44 -12.00
N ASP A 15 5.48 -4.70 -13.31
CA ASP A 15 4.39 -5.37 -14.06
C ASP A 15 4.02 -6.72 -13.46
N HIS A 16 5.02 -7.50 -13.05
CA HIS A 16 4.81 -8.79 -12.42
C HIS A 16 4.10 -8.66 -11.06
N VAL A 17 4.51 -7.69 -10.23
CA VAL A 17 3.85 -7.42 -8.95
C VAL A 17 2.42 -6.91 -9.17
N ILE A 18 2.22 -5.96 -10.09
CA ILE A 18 0.91 -5.41 -10.45
C ILE A 18 -0.05 -6.53 -10.87
N ALA A 19 0.42 -7.45 -11.71
CA ALA A 19 -0.39 -8.60 -12.14
C ALA A 19 -0.83 -9.52 -10.99
N HIS A 20 -0.09 -9.56 -9.88
CA HIS A 20 -0.48 -10.34 -8.68
C HIS A 20 -1.45 -9.60 -7.77
N VAL A 21 -1.38 -8.27 -7.72
CA VAL A 21 -2.26 -7.48 -6.83
C VAL A 21 -3.58 -7.12 -7.49
N ILE A 22 -3.66 -7.09 -8.83
CA ILE A 22 -4.95 -6.98 -9.54
C ILE A 22 -5.83 -8.18 -9.18
N GLY A 23 -7.06 -7.89 -8.75
CA GLY A 23 -8.01 -8.87 -8.25
C GLY A 23 -7.89 -9.18 -6.75
N ALA A 24 -6.91 -8.60 -6.05
CA ALA A 24 -6.85 -8.63 -4.59
C ALA A 24 -7.57 -7.42 -3.99
N THR A 25 -8.03 -7.55 -2.74
CA THR A 25 -8.65 -6.46 -1.98
C THR A 25 -7.64 -5.83 -1.04
N ALA A 26 -7.48 -4.51 -1.09
CA ALA A 26 -6.72 -3.79 -0.06
C ALA A 26 -7.53 -3.74 1.24
N LEU A 27 -6.96 -4.25 2.33
CA LEU A 27 -7.60 -4.30 3.65
C LEU A 27 -7.20 -3.10 4.52
N GLY A 28 -5.96 -2.64 4.38
CA GLY A 28 -5.42 -1.54 5.16
C GLY A 28 -3.98 -1.24 4.77
N TYR A 29 -3.42 -0.20 5.35
CA TYR A 29 -2.07 0.25 5.06
C TYR A 29 -1.39 0.89 6.26
N PHE A 30 -0.06 0.95 6.22
CA PHE A 30 0.77 1.70 7.16
C PHE A 30 2.05 2.16 6.47
N ILE A 31 2.75 3.10 7.09
CA ILE A 31 4.04 3.61 6.60
C ILE A 31 5.10 3.26 7.65
N SER A 32 6.25 2.74 7.20
CA SER A 32 7.41 2.46 8.03
C SER A 32 8.67 2.70 7.21
N ASP A 33 9.67 3.37 7.80
CA ASP A 33 10.99 3.61 7.19
C ASP A 33 10.91 4.03 5.70
N GLU A 34 10.25 5.16 5.45
CA GLU A 34 10.06 5.73 4.10
C GLU A 34 9.46 4.74 3.07
N THR A 35 8.67 3.79 3.55
CA THR A 35 8.05 2.78 2.71
C THR A 35 6.57 2.64 3.05
N ALA A 36 5.72 2.58 2.02
CA ALA A 36 4.30 2.30 2.18
C ALA A 36 4.06 0.78 2.14
N HIS A 37 3.26 0.27 3.07
CA HIS A 37 2.88 -1.13 3.14
C HIS A 37 1.35 -1.25 3.06
N ILE A 38 0.88 -2.02 2.09
CA ILE A 38 -0.54 -2.26 1.83
C ILE A 38 -0.83 -3.75 2.10
N LEU A 39 -1.75 -3.99 3.02
CA LEU A 39 -2.22 -5.32 3.38
C LEU A 39 -3.26 -5.80 2.38
N LEU A 40 -3.04 -6.97 1.79
CA LEU A 40 -3.98 -7.59 0.86
C LEU A 40 -4.68 -8.80 1.49
N ASP A 41 -5.93 -9.04 1.07
CA ASP A 41 -6.74 -10.20 1.48
C ASP A 41 -6.15 -11.57 1.08
N ILE A 42 -5.29 -11.59 0.06
CA ILE A 42 -4.58 -12.79 -0.42
C ILE A 42 -3.40 -13.25 0.47
N GLY A 43 -3.18 -12.63 1.63
CA GLY A 43 -2.12 -13.06 2.55
C GLY A 43 -0.74 -12.42 2.30
N PHE A 44 -0.68 -11.38 1.47
CA PHE A 44 0.55 -10.66 1.12
C PHE A 44 0.52 -9.21 1.63
N ILE A 45 1.72 -8.63 1.78
CA ILE A 45 1.93 -7.20 1.93
C ILE A 45 2.59 -6.71 0.65
N TRP A 46 1.94 -5.74 0.01
CA TRP A 46 2.48 -5.00 -1.10
C TRP A 46 3.20 -3.77 -0.57
N THR A 47 4.48 -3.69 -0.86
CA THR A 47 5.40 -2.66 -0.38
C THR A 47 5.73 -1.72 -1.53
N LEU A 48 5.64 -0.42 -1.29
CA LEU A 48 5.91 0.64 -2.25
C LEU A 48 7.00 1.56 -1.71
N TYR A 49 8.08 1.72 -2.48
CA TYR A 49 9.26 2.51 -2.11
C TYR A 49 9.17 3.94 -2.66
N LEU A 50 10.04 4.83 -2.17
CA LEU A 50 10.05 6.25 -2.56
C LEU A 50 10.19 6.49 -4.06
N ASP A 51 10.91 5.64 -4.78
CA ASP A 51 11.13 5.75 -6.22
C ASP A 51 10.01 5.14 -7.06
N GLY A 52 9.02 4.51 -6.42
CA GLY A 52 7.93 3.79 -7.07
C GLY A 52 8.25 2.33 -7.35
N GLU A 53 9.44 1.83 -6.99
CA GLU A 53 9.68 0.39 -6.97
C GLU A 53 8.70 -0.28 -6.00
N MET A 54 8.48 -1.57 -6.23
CA MET A 54 7.50 -2.32 -5.46
C MET A 54 7.96 -3.73 -5.17
N GLY A 55 7.57 -4.23 -4.00
CA GLY A 55 7.81 -5.61 -3.57
C GLY A 55 6.51 -6.25 -3.10
N LEU A 56 6.39 -7.55 -3.29
CA LEU A 56 5.24 -8.31 -2.79
C LEU A 56 5.75 -9.52 -2.03
N VAL A 57 5.47 -9.57 -0.73
CA VAL A 57 5.96 -10.64 0.14
C VAL A 57 4.87 -11.16 1.07
N PRO A 58 4.95 -12.42 1.53
CA PRO A 58 4.01 -12.94 2.50
C PRO A 58 3.97 -12.10 3.77
N GLN A 59 2.78 -11.87 4.33
CA GLN A 59 2.57 -11.04 5.53
C GLN A 59 3.49 -11.42 6.69
N VAL A 60 3.66 -12.72 6.94
CA VAL A 60 4.50 -13.23 8.03
C VAL A 60 5.96 -12.81 7.86
N MET A 61 6.46 -12.80 6.63
CA MET A 61 7.83 -12.38 6.32
C MET A 61 7.97 -10.87 6.45
N ALA A 62 7.09 -10.09 5.79
CA ALA A 62 7.13 -8.63 5.88
C ALA A 62 7.12 -8.14 7.33
N LEU A 63 6.19 -8.61 8.16
CA LEU A 63 6.10 -8.18 9.56
C LEU A 63 7.29 -8.63 10.42
N ALA A 64 7.94 -9.74 10.07
CA ALA A 64 9.13 -10.20 10.78
C ALA A 64 10.36 -9.33 10.46
N GLU A 65 10.47 -8.88 9.21
CA GLU A 65 11.61 -8.13 8.67
C GLU A 65 11.55 -6.63 8.94
N LEU A 66 10.41 -6.09 9.39
CA LEU A 66 10.31 -4.67 9.79
C LEU A 66 11.36 -4.31 10.86
N ASP A 67 12.05 -3.18 10.67
CA ASP A 67 13.00 -2.65 11.64
C ASP A 67 12.28 -1.78 12.70
N VAL A 68 11.40 -2.42 13.46
CA VAL A 68 10.67 -1.82 14.59
C VAL A 68 10.72 -2.75 15.79
N ASP A 69 10.45 -2.21 16.98
CA ASP A 69 10.43 -3.01 18.20
C ASP A 69 9.34 -4.11 18.18
N GLU A 70 9.54 -5.15 18.99
CA GLU A 70 8.61 -6.30 19.03
C GLU A 70 7.20 -5.94 19.53
N GLU A 71 7.07 -4.87 20.33
CA GLU A 71 5.76 -4.38 20.75
C GLU A 71 4.97 -3.85 19.55
N THR A 72 5.62 -3.04 18.71
CA THR A 72 5.07 -2.51 17.47
C THR A 72 4.75 -3.64 16.49
N LYS A 73 5.62 -4.64 16.33
CA LYS A 73 5.32 -5.84 15.53
C LYS A 73 4.12 -6.61 16.07
N ALA A 74 3.99 -6.76 17.39
CA ALA A 74 2.84 -7.42 18.00
C ALA A 74 1.54 -6.65 17.74
N SER A 75 1.55 -5.32 17.87
CA SER A 75 0.40 -4.46 17.52
C SER A 75 0.02 -4.59 16.04
N LEU A 76 1.00 -4.55 15.12
CA LEU A 76 0.75 -4.72 13.69
C LEU A 76 0.14 -6.09 13.37
N ARG A 77 0.64 -7.17 13.98
CA ARG A 77 0.08 -8.52 13.80
C ARG A 77 -1.38 -8.61 14.28
N GLU A 78 -1.70 -7.94 15.39
CA GLU A 78 -3.06 -7.92 15.92
C GLU A 78 -4.01 -7.11 15.01
N ASP A 79 -3.59 -5.92 14.56
CA ASP A 79 -4.36 -5.12 13.60
C ASP A 79 -4.59 -5.90 12.28
N VAL A 80 -3.57 -6.58 11.75
CA VAL A 80 -3.68 -7.43 10.55
C VAL A 80 -4.70 -8.55 10.77
N ARG A 81 -4.63 -9.23 11.92
CA ARG A 81 -5.59 -10.26 12.28
C ARG A 81 -7.01 -9.69 12.37
N GLN A 82 -7.18 -8.49 12.91
CA GLN A 82 -8.50 -7.85 12.97
C GLN A 82 -9.03 -7.57 11.56
N LEU A 83 -8.23 -6.92 10.70
CA LEU A 83 -8.61 -6.64 9.32
C LEU A 83 -9.00 -7.89 8.51
N GLN A 84 -8.30 -9.01 8.71
CA GLN A 84 -8.61 -10.28 8.03
C GLN A 84 -9.91 -10.91 8.52
N ASN A 85 -10.26 -10.75 9.79
CA ASN A 85 -11.47 -11.34 10.37
C ASN A 85 -12.69 -10.42 10.22
N SER A 86 -12.45 -9.12 10.06
CA SER A 86 -13.45 -8.08 9.82
C SER A 86 -13.82 -8.03 8.34
N ALA A 87 -14.47 -9.09 7.83
CA ALA A 87 -15.06 -9.10 6.49
C ALA A 87 -16.25 -8.11 6.40
N GLY A 88 -15.97 -6.81 6.39
CA GLY A 88 -16.94 -5.73 6.13
C GLY A 88 -17.74 -5.22 7.34
N SER A 89 -17.26 -5.37 8.57
CA SER A 89 -17.91 -4.79 9.75
C SER A 89 -16.99 -3.79 10.46
N GLU A 90 -17.56 -2.77 11.12
CA GLU A 90 -16.84 -1.76 11.90
C GLU A 90 -15.85 -2.44 12.86
N SER A 91 -14.58 -2.49 12.46
CA SER A 91 -13.53 -3.07 13.28
C SER A 91 -13.27 -2.11 14.44
N ALA A 92 -12.87 -2.65 15.59
CA ALA A 92 -12.30 -1.84 16.65
C ALA A 92 -11.19 -0.94 16.07
N PRO A 93 -10.97 0.27 16.62
CA PRO A 93 -9.96 1.17 16.09
C PRO A 93 -8.60 0.49 16.07
N LEU A 94 -8.00 0.45 14.88
CA LEU A 94 -6.67 -0.10 14.65
C LEU A 94 -5.63 0.78 15.33
N SER A 95 -4.57 0.14 15.85
CA SER A 95 -3.56 0.82 16.65
C SER A 95 -2.42 1.40 15.82
N ARG A 96 -2.10 0.76 14.69
CA ARG A 96 -0.95 1.04 13.83
C ARG A 96 -1.31 1.07 12.34
N LEU A 97 -2.28 0.27 11.90
CA LEU A 97 -2.78 0.31 10.53
C LEU A 97 -3.91 1.34 10.37
N THR A 98 -4.03 1.85 9.14
CA THR A 98 -5.23 2.55 8.69
C THR A 98 -6.04 1.59 7.81
N GLN A 99 -7.34 1.51 8.05
CA GLN A 99 -8.22 0.68 7.23
C GLN A 99 -8.33 1.26 5.81
N ALA A 100 -8.30 0.39 4.80
CA ALA A 100 -8.52 0.79 3.42
C ALA A 100 -10.00 1.19 3.22
N PRO A 101 -10.31 2.08 2.26
CA PRO A 101 -11.69 2.38 1.89
C PRO A 101 -12.45 1.11 1.48
N ALA A 102 -13.75 1.09 1.73
CA ALA A 102 -14.60 -0.02 1.29
C ALA A 102 -14.65 -0.11 -0.26
N GLY A 103 -14.81 -1.32 -0.79
CA GLY A 103 -14.85 -1.56 -2.24
C GLY A 103 -13.52 -1.32 -2.94
N CYS A 104 -12.41 -1.63 -2.26
CA CYS A 104 -11.05 -1.50 -2.80
C CYS A 104 -10.53 -2.83 -3.39
N LEU A 105 -11.39 -3.55 -4.13
CA LEU A 105 -10.96 -4.66 -4.99
C LEU A 105 -10.18 -4.09 -6.17
N ILE A 106 -8.87 -4.33 -6.21
CA ILE A 106 -7.96 -3.68 -7.15
C ILE A 106 -8.28 -4.12 -8.57
N THR A 107 -8.66 -3.17 -9.41
CA THR A 107 -8.96 -3.39 -10.84
C THR A 107 -7.87 -2.87 -11.75
N GLU A 108 -7.17 -1.81 -11.33
CA GLU A 108 -6.11 -1.16 -12.10
C GLU A 108 -5.09 -0.53 -11.16
N VAL A 109 -3.84 -0.49 -11.60
CA VAL A 109 -2.75 0.23 -10.95
C VAL A 109 -2.05 1.06 -12.00
N SER A 110 -1.92 2.36 -11.77
CA SER A 110 -1.16 3.26 -12.65
C SER A 110 -0.01 3.92 -11.90
N PHE A 111 1.10 4.09 -12.59
CA PHE A 111 2.29 4.77 -12.09
C PHE A 111 2.41 6.13 -12.74
N GLN A 112 2.50 7.18 -11.93
CA GLN A 112 2.55 8.56 -12.39
C GLN A 112 3.76 9.26 -11.77
N GLY A 113 4.36 10.16 -12.53
CA GLY A 113 5.53 10.94 -12.15
C GLY A 113 5.26 12.43 -12.26
N ARG A 114 5.83 13.20 -11.33
CA ARG A 114 5.83 14.65 -11.36
C ARG A 114 7.13 15.20 -10.78
N GLY A 115 8.09 15.53 -11.64
CA GLY A 115 9.43 15.94 -11.17
C GLY A 115 10.08 14.88 -10.27
N HIS A 116 10.31 15.24 -9.00
CA HIS A 116 10.86 14.34 -7.97
C HIS A 116 9.80 13.52 -7.23
N GLU A 117 8.53 13.70 -7.54
CA GLU A 117 7.43 12.96 -6.94
C GLU A 117 7.04 11.77 -7.78
N ARG A 118 6.55 10.72 -7.10
CA ARG A 118 5.88 9.58 -7.71
C ARG A 118 4.51 9.42 -7.10
N ARG A 119 3.60 8.87 -7.90
CA ARG A 119 2.28 8.49 -7.45
C ARG A 119 1.96 7.11 -8.01
N ILE A 120 1.55 6.22 -7.14
CA ILE A 120 0.93 4.95 -7.50
C ILE A 120 -0.54 5.09 -7.18
N LEU A 121 -1.37 5.11 -8.23
CA LEU A 121 -2.82 5.16 -8.10
C LEU A 121 -3.36 3.74 -8.22
N ILE A 122 -4.00 3.28 -7.16
CA ILE A 122 -4.59 1.95 -7.02
C ILE A 122 -6.09 2.14 -7.16
N ALA A 123 -6.64 1.79 -8.32
CA ALA A 123 -8.06 1.90 -8.58
C ALA A 123 -8.77 0.62 -8.13
N GLY A 124 -9.62 0.75 -7.12
CA GLY A 124 -10.57 -0.29 -6.72
C GLY A 124 -11.87 -0.22 -7.51
N GLU A 125 -12.74 -1.21 -7.31
CA GLU A 125 -14.06 -1.27 -7.94
C GLU A 125 -14.97 -0.08 -7.60
N GLU A 126 -14.90 0.44 -6.37
CA GLU A 126 -15.73 1.56 -5.89
C GLU A 126 -14.92 2.73 -5.31
N SER A 127 -13.66 2.49 -4.95
CA SER A 127 -12.80 3.47 -4.29
C SER A 127 -11.35 3.36 -4.77
N CYS A 128 -10.61 4.46 -4.68
CA CYS A 128 -9.21 4.50 -5.07
C CYS A 128 -8.32 4.80 -3.86
N ILE A 129 -7.09 4.28 -3.90
CA ILE A 129 -6.02 4.65 -2.96
C ILE A 129 -4.90 5.27 -3.80
N ALA A 130 -4.44 6.46 -3.42
CA ALA A 130 -3.24 7.06 -3.95
C ALA A 130 -2.10 6.95 -2.93
N VAL A 131 -0.96 6.46 -3.39
CA VAL A 131 0.32 6.51 -2.67
C VAL A 131 1.22 7.52 -3.37
N GLU A 132 1.48 8.63 -2.71
CA GLU A 132 2.36 9.68 -3.22
C GLU A 132 3.67 9.69 -2.44
N THR A 133 4.77 9.79 -3.18
CA THR A 133 6.11 9.81 -2.62
C THR A 133 6.89 11.00 -3.17
N SER A 134 7.88 11.47 -2.40
CA SER A 134 8.81 12.51 -2.84
C SER A 134 10.25 12.06 -2.62
N LEU A 135 11.01 11.92 -3.70
CA LEU A 135 12.44 11.61 -3.66
C LEU A 135 13.28 12.75 -3.09
N GLU A 136 12.77 13.98 -3.10
CA GLU A 136 13.46 15.14 -2.55
C GLU A 136 13.36 15.20 -1.03
N THR A 137 12.19 14.85 -0.48
CA THR A 137 11.90 15.01 0.96
C THR A 137 11.84 13.70 1.73
N GLY A 138 11.89 12.55 1.06
CA GLY A 138 11.70 11.22 1.67
C GLY A 138 10.28 11.00 2.20
N GLN A 139 9.31 11.81 1.76
CA GLN A 139 7.94 11.76 2.29
C GLN A 139 7.11 10.74 1.53
N ILE A 140 6.24 10.04 2.27
CA ILE A 140 5.18 9.18 1.74
C ILE A 140 3.84 9.59 2.32
N GLN A 141 2.82 9.63 1.48
CA GLN A 141 1.44 9.88 1.85
C GLN A 141 0.54 8.84 1.21
N ILE A 142 -0.41 8.33 1.99
CA ILE A 142 -1.45 7.41 1.51
C ILE A 142 -2.79 8.05 1.82
N HIS A 143 -3.66 8.15 0.81
CA HIS A 143 -5.01 8.70 0.97
C HIS A 143 -6.00 8.07 0.00
N ALA A 144 -7.28 8.17 0.32
CA ALA A 144 -8.34 7.85 -0.62
C ALA A 144 -8.37 8.92 -1.73
N ALA A 145 -8.43 8.49 -2.99
CA ALA A 145 -8.42 9.34 -4.17
C ALA A 145 -9.79 9.44 -4.83
#